data_AF-M7SKP0-F1
#
_entry.id   AF-M7SKP0-F1
#
_cell.length_a   1.000
_cell.length_b   1.000
_cell.length_c   1.000
_cell.angle_alpha   90.00
_cell.angle_beta   90.00
_cell.angle_gamma   90.00
#
_symmetry.space_group_name_H-M   'P 1'
#
loop_
_entity.id
_entity.type
_entity.pdbx_description
1 polymer ?
#
loop_
_entity_poly.entity_id
_entity_poly.type
_entity_poly.pdbx_seq_one_letter_code
_entity_poly.pdbx_strand_id
1 'polypeptide(L)'
;MGGQLDPFLSAKNPESVARTLVRRRANRERPFESEEDIIRSMYDLSAMTIALYHPNDLEQVRDFITERFEVVATREWPDFQNVNPKMGKVPYPQLGVERQFPGYVGSHFIVKLKGNDLATDNNGRLEGSLAEIQVKSLIMWAWQKVHHELVYKPGTGIQADQDDERLMDLSNGVIMAGEIALKQIQININKKRQEPQREFKNSYAMVDYISTKWIQNDAKPKWLRRYCLSWLYQHILFTSLQEFKYNTPGRLDNLIERDLTANASREFGTGFGWFVIRSNG
;
A
#
# COMPACT_ATOMS: atom_id res chain seq x y z
N MET A 1 -1.39 -12.69 0.84
CA MET A 1 -2.79 -12.16 0.77
C MET A 1 -2.81 -11.12 -0.33
N GLY A 2 -3.66 -11.24 -1.35
CA GLY A 2 -3.98 -10.08 -2.18
C GLY A 2 -4.81 -9.14 -1.31
N GLY A 3 -4.20 -8.07 -0.80
CA GLY A 3 -4.95 -7.03 -0.10
C GLY A 3 -6.05 -6.54 -1.03
N GLN A 4 -7.30 -6.58 -0.59
CA GLN A 4 -8.36 -5.91 -1.32
C GLN A 4 -8.09 -4.42 -1.20
N LEU A 5 -7.74 -3.79 -2.32
CA LEU A 5 -7.55 -2.35 -2.40
C LEU A 5 -8.84 -1.76 -2.95
N ASP A 6 -9.51 -0.92 -2.17
CA ASP A 6 -10.68 -0.19 -2.64
C ASP A 6 -10.24 1.23 -3.04
N PRO A 7 -10.18 1.53 -4.36
CA PRO A 7 -9.84 2.86 -4.83
C PRO A 7 -11.06 3.80 -4.75
N PHE A 8 -10.87 4.95 -4.14
CA PHE A 8 -11.84 6.04 -4.13
C PHE A 8 -11.32 7.19 -5.00
N LEU A 9 -12.02 7.46 -6.10
CA LEU A 9 -11.66 8.52 -7.05
C LEU A 9 -12.40 9.82 -6.72
N SER A 10 -11.71 10.95 -6.85
CA SER A 10 -12.33 12.27 -6.74
C SER A 10 -11.74 13.23 -7.75
N ALA A 11 -12.62 13.96 -8.44
CA ALA A 11 -12.26 15.15 -9.21
C ALA A 11 -12.63 16.39 -8.39
N LYS A 12 -11.75 17.38 -8.39
CA LYS A 12 -11.94 18.59 -7.59
C LYS A 12 -13.01 19.49 -8.21
N ASN A 13 -13.98 19.94 -7.42
CA ASN A 13 -15.02 20.85 -7.91
C ASN A 13 -14.46 22.28 -8.18
N PRO A 14 -15.05 23.06 -9.10
CA PRO A 14 -14.50 24.37 -9.51
C PRO A 14 -14.30 25.37 -8.35
N GLU A 15 -15.22 25.40 -7.37
CA GLU A 15 -15.11 26.26 -6.19
C GLU A 15 -13.93 25.88 -5.28
N SER A 16 -13.64 24.58 -5.15
CA SER A 16 -12.49 24.08 -4.41
C SER A 16 -11.18 24.36 -5.15
N VAL A 17 -11.20 24.31 -6.48
CA VAL A 17 -10.08 24.76 -7.32
C VAL A 17 -9.80 26.23 -7.06
N ALA A 18 -10.81 27.10 -7.15
CA ALA A 18 -10.66 28.54 -6.89
C ALA A 18 -10.08 28.83 -5.50
N ARG A 19 -10.63 28.21 -4.43
CA ARG A 19 -10.08 28.36 -3.07
C ARG A 19 -8.63 27.88 -2.94
N THR A 20 -8.30 26.79 -3.62
CA THR A 20 -6.94 26.24 -3.60
C THR A 20 -5.95 27.16 -4.31
N LEU A 21 -6.34 27.74 -5.43
CA LEU A 21 -5.53 28.72 -6.16
C LEU A 21 -5.26 29.95 -5.31
N VAL A 22 -6.27 30.50 -4.63
CA VAL A 22 -6.11 31.63 -3.70
C VAL A 22 -5.14 31.27 -2.57
N ARG A 23 -5.36 30.13 -1.91
CA ARG A 23 -4.47 29.65 -0.82
C ARG A 23 -3.03 29.43 -1.28
N ARG A 24 -2.84 28.76 -2.43
CA ARG A 24 -1.50 28.49 -2.98
C ARG A 24 -0.82 29.76 -3.41
N ARG A 25 -1.54 30.72 -3.98
CA ARG A 25 -1.01 32.03 -4.32
C ARG A 25 -0.53 32.78 -3.08
N ALA A 26 -1.29 32.75 -1.99
CA ALA A 26 -0.91 33.38 -0.72
C ALA A 26 0.34 32.76 -0.07
N ASN A 27 0.59 31.46 -0.31
CA ASN A 27 1.69 30.71 0.31
C ASN A 27 2.92 30.53 -0.59
N ARG A 28 2.92 31.04 -1.83
CA ARG A 28 4.08 31.00 -2.74
C ARG A 28 4.88 32.28 -2.61
N GLU A 29 6.21 32.16 -2.62
CA GLU A 29 7.12 33.31 -2.68
C GLU A 29 7.01 34.08 -4.00
N ARG A 30 6.72 33.37 -5.09
CA ARG A 30 6.59 33.95 -6.43
C ARG A 30 5.17 33.80 -6.98
N PRO A 31 4.69 34.83 -7.72
CA PRO A 31 3.50 34.73 -8.54
C PRO A 31 3.51 33.51 -9.46
N PHE A 32 2.31 33.05 -9.84
CA PHE A 32 2.17 32.18 -11.00
C PHE A 32 2.62 32.93 -12.26
N GLU A 33 3.46 32.30 -13.04
CA GLU A 33 4.06 32.90 -14.24
C GLU A 33 3.22 32.64 -15.51
N SER A 34 2.48 31.52 -15.55
CA SER A 34 1.59 31.16 -16.66
C SER A 34 0.43 30.25 -16.23
N GLU A 35 -0.50 29.99 -17.15
CA GLU A 35 -1.57 29.00 -16.96
C GLU A 35 -0.99 27.59 -16.77
N GLU A 36 0.09 27.24 -17.47
CA GLU A 36 0.78 25.96 -17.30
C GLU A 36 1.42 25.83 -15.90
N ASP A 37 1.97 26.90 -15.32
CA ASP A 37 2.46 26.88 -13.93
C ASP A 37 1.29 26.70 -12.94
N ILE A 38 0.14 27.30 -13.22
CA ILE A 38 -1.09 27.06 -12.45
C ILE A 38 -1.49 25.58 -12.52
N ILE A 39 -1.61 25.01 -13.72
CA ILE A 39 -2.01 23.61 -13.94
C ILE A 39 -1.00 22.66 -13.27
N ARG A 40 0.31 22.88 -13.45
CA ARG A 40 1.38 22.08 -12.82
C ARG A 40 1.36 22.19 -11.30
N SER A 41 1.01 23.35 -10.74
CA SER A 41 0.86 23.50 -9.30
C SER A 41 -0.33 22.75 -8.73
N MET A 42 -1.31 22.42 -9.58
CA MET A 42 -2.59 21.82 -9.26
C MET A 42 -2.58 20.30 -9.41
N TYR A 43 -1.56 19.66 -8.83
CA TYR A 43 -1.38 18.19 -8.85
C TYR A 43 -2.53 17.40 -8.19
N ASP A 44 -3.39 18.06 -7.42
CA ASP A 44 -4.56 17.50 -6.73
C ASP A 44 -5.89 17.74 -7.48
N LEU A 45 -5.84 18.08 -8.78
CA LEU A 45 -7.03 18.13 -9.63
C LEU A 45 -7.63 16.75 -9.84
N SER A 46 -6.77 15.76 -10.06
CA SER A 46 -7.08 14.35 -10.16
C SER A 46 -6.45 13.64 -8.97
N ALA A 47 -7.28 13.26 -8.00
CA ALA A 47 -6.83 12.58 -6.79
C ALA A 47 -7.48 11.21 -6.67
N MET A 48 -6.68 10.22 -6.31
CA MET A 48 -7.13 8.88 -5.96
C MET A 48 -6.74 8.60 -4.51
N THR A 49 -7.64 7.99 -3.74
CA THR A 49 -7.30 7.45 -2.43
C THR A 49 -7.37 5.93 -2.45
N ILE A 50 -6.31 5.29 -1.97
CA ILE A 50 -6.24 3.86 -1.71
C ILE A 50 -6.43 3.65 -0.20
N ALA A 51 -7.53 3.03 0.17
CA ALA A 51 -7.84 2.68 1.56
C ALA A 51 -7.34 1.28 1.89
N LEU A 52 -6.45 1.16 2.87
CA LEU A 52 -5.88 -0.11 3.30
C LEU A 52 -6.72 -0.74 4.42
N TYR A 53 -7.18 -1.97 4.23
CA TYR A 53 -7.73 -2.78 5.33
C TYR A 53 -6.66 -3.13 6.37
N HIS A 54 -5.44 -3.34 5.90
CA HIS A 54 -4.30 -3.70 6.73
C HIS A 54 -3.23 -2.60 6.63
N PRO A 55 -2.98 -1.86 7.72
CA PRO A 55 -2.03 -0.76 7.68
C PRO A 55 -0.57 -1.18 7.34
N ASN A 56 -0.19 -2.44 7.49
CA ASN A 56 1.15 -2.91 7.08
C ASN A 56 1.28 -3.09 5.56
N ASP A 57 0.19 -3.03 4.79
CA ASP A 57 0.24 -3.19 3.33
C ASP A 57 0.74 -1.92 2.62
N LEU A 58 1.03 -0.84 3.38
CA LEU A 58 1.51 0.44 2.86
C LEU A 58 2.76 0.30 1.99
N GLU A 59 3.75 -0.49 2.42
CA GLU A 59 5.00 -0.67 1.68
C GLU A 59 4.76 -1.38 0.35
N GLN A 60 3.95 -2.45 0.35
CA GLN A 60 3.58 -3.15 -0.88
C GLN A 60 2.84 -2.24 -1.87
N VAL A 61 1.94 -1.37 -1.38
CA VAL A 61 1.25 -0.40 -2.23
C VAL A 61 2.21 0.67 -2.74
N ARG A 62 3.17 1.13 -1.92
CA ARG A 62 4.23 2.06 -2.35
C ARG A 62 5.08 1.47 -3.47
N ASP A 63 5.47 0.20 -3.35
CA ASP A 63 6.23 -0.51 -4.38
C ASP A 63 5.42 -0.60 -5.68
N PHE A 64 4.14 -0.97 -5.58
CA PHE A 64 3.23 -1.02 -6.72
C PHE A 64 3.08 0.35 -7.41
N ILE A 65 2.91 1.43 -6.64
CA ILE A 65 2.82 2.79 -7.18
C ILE A 65 4.13 3.15 -7.92
N THR A 66 5.28 2.85 -7.33
CA THR A 66 6.60 3.17 -7.93
C THR A 66 6.88 2.32 -9.18
N GLU A 67 6.38 1.09 -9.22
CA GLU A 67 6.45 0.22 -10.39
C GLU A 67 5.60 0.75 -11.56
N ARG A 68 4.41 1.27 -11.28
CA ARG A 68 3.45 1.70 -12.32
C ARG A 68 3.56 3.16 -12.73
N PHE A 69 4.01 4.03 -11.83
CA PHE A 69 4.05 5.46 -12.07
C PHE A 69 5.46 6.04 -11.93
N GLU A 70 5.69 7.19 -12.58
CA GLU A 70 6.83 8.03 -12.25
C GLU A 70 6.46 8.88 -11.02
N VAL A 71 7.08 8.60 -9.88
CA VAL A 71 6.84 9.35 -8.63
C VAL A 71 7.67 10.63 -8.65
N VAL A 72 6.98 11.77 -8.74
CA VAL A 72 7.60 13.11 -8.77
C VAL A 72 7.94 13.58 -7.36
N ALA A 73 7.07 13.30 -6.39
CA ALA A 73 7.28 13.63 -4.99
C ALA A 73 6.46 12.75 -4.07
N THR A 74 6.95 12.53 -2.85
CA THR A 74 6.25 11.84 -1.77
C THR A 74 6.12 12.79 -0.59
N ARG A 75 4.95 12.80 0.05
CA ARG A 75 4.71 13.54 1.30
C ARG A 75 4.10 12.61 2.33
N GLU A 76 4.69 12.58 3.51
CA GLU A 76 4.19 11.79 4.63
C GLU A 76 3.48 12.72 5.61
N TRP A 77 2.31 12.29 6.08
CA TRP A 77 1.54 13.01 7.08
C TRP A 77 1.45 12.21 8.38
N PRO A 78 1.58 12.89 9.53
CA PRO A 78 2.07 14.26 9.65
C PRO A 78 3.56 14.35 9.25
N ASP A 79 3.98 15.49 8.70
CA ASP A 79 5.38 15.72 8.35
C ASP A 79 6.18 16.00 9.63
N PHE A 80 6.67 14.94 10.27
CA PHE A 80 7.48 15.02 11.48
C PHE A 80 8.91 15.55 11.24
N GLN A 81 9.32 15.78 9.99
CA GLN A 81 10.65 16.32 9.66
C GLN A 81 10.59 17.84 9.45
N ASN A 82 9.50 18.35 8.86
CA ASN A 82 9.21 19.78 8.76
C ASN A 82 8.11 20.19 9.75
N VAL A 83 8.31 19.82 11.02
CA VAL A 83 7.58 20.36 12.16
C VAL A 83 7.97 21.82 12.30
N ASN A 84 7.44 22.69 11.44
CA ASN A 84 7.46 24.11 11.73
C ASN A 84 6.87 24.24 13.15
N PRO A 85 7.48 24.94 14.13
CA PRO A 85 6.92 25.04 15.48
C PRO A 85 5.48 25.60 15.50
N LYS A 86 5.04 26.23 14.39
CA LYS A 86 3.64 26.60 14.09
C LYS A 86 2.83 25.55 13.32
N MET A 87 3.46 24.56 12.67
CA MET A 87 2.86 23.42 11.95
C MET A 87 3.16 22.03 12.55
N GLY A 88 3.74 21.93 13.75
CA GLY A 88 3.81 20.69 14.53
C GLY A 88 2.46 20.22 15.08
N LYS A 89 1.42 20.95 14.71
CA LYS A 89 0.02 20.61 14.80
C LYS A 89 -0.48 20.68 13.35
N VAL A 90 -1.14 19.62 12.86
CA VAL A 90 -1.95 19.60 11.62
C VAL A 90 -2.71 20.93 11.50
N PRO A 91 -2.86 21.55 10.30
CA PRO A 91 -2.85 23.00 10.14
C PRO A 91 -3.84 23.71 11.07
N TYR A 92 -3.26 24.45 12.01
CA TYR A 92 -3.89 25.29 13.04
C TYR A 92 -4.74 24.55 14.09
N PRO A 93 -4.67 24.96 15.38
CA PRO A 93 -5.75 24.65 16.32
C PRO A 93 -7.04 25.21 15.73
N GLN A 94 -7.90 24.32 15.24
CA GLN A 94 -9.22 24.70 14.80
C GLN A 94 -9.99 25.13 16.05
N LEU A 95 -10.56 26.33 16.01
CA LEU A 95 -11.32 26.93 17.10
C LEU A 95 -10.54 27.14 18.42
N GLY A 96 -9.21 27.17 18.36
CA GLY A 96 -8.35 27.38 19.55
C GLY A 96 -8.16 26.13 20.43
N VAL A 97 -8.53 24.95 19.94
CA VAL A 97 -8.35 23.69 20.67
C VAL A 97 -6.93 23.14 20.50
N GLU A 98 -6.27 22.85 21.62
CA GLU A 98 -4.99 22.16 21.62
C GLU A 98 -5.18 20.66 21.39
N ARG A 99 -4.69 20.17 20.24
CA ARG A 99 -4.71 18.75 19.87
C ARG A 99 -3.73 17.94 20.72
N GLN A 100 -4.20 16.79 21.20
CA GLN A 100 -3.44 15.78 21.92
C GLN A 100 -2.86 14.73 20.96
N PHE A 101 -3.51 14.50 19.82
CA PHE A 101 -3.10 13.47 18.87
C PHE A 101 -2.57 14.08 17.56
N PRO A 102 -1.69 13.36 16.84
CA PRO A 102 -1.11 13.83 15.58
C PRO A 102 -2.12 14.12 14.47
N GLY A 103 -3.38 13.69 14.60
CA GLY A 103 -4.42 13.98 13.63
C GLY A 103 -4.27 13.14 12.36
N TYR A 104 -4.35 13.80 11.21
CA TYR A 104 -4.33 13.13 9.91
C TYR A 104 -3.01 12.40 9.65
N VAL A 105 -3.09 11.10 9.38
CA VAL A 105 -1.94 10.25 8.99
C VAL A 105 -2.17 9.70 7.57
N GLY A 106 -1.14 9.75 6.72
CA GLY A 106 -1.20 9.13 5.41
C GLY A 106 -0.08 9.55 4.47
N SER A 107 0.18 8.74 3.45
CA SER A 107 1.21 8.96 2.46
C SER A 107 0.60 9.51 1.17
N HIS A 108 1.14 10.60 0.64
CA HIS A 108 0.70 11.21 -0.61
C HIS A 108 1.81 11.08 -1.65
N PHE A 109 1.49 10.50 -2.80
CA PHE A 109 2.38 10.34 -3.93
C PHE A 109 1.90 11.24 -5.06
N ILE A 110 2.74 12.18 -5.47
CA ILE A 110 2.52 13.00 -6.66
C ILE A 110 3.17 12.26 -7.82
N VAL A 111 2.35 11.87 -8.80
CA VAL A 111 2.75 10.93 -9.84
C VAL A 111 2.46 11.43 -11.26
N LYS A 112 3.21 10.88 -12.22
CA LYS A 112 2.95 10.94 -13.67
C LYS A 112 2.82 9.53 -14.24
N LEU A 113 2.12 9.43 -15.37
CA LEU A 113 2.10 8.20 -16.17
C LEU A 113 3.47 7.97 -16.83
N LYS A 114 3.87 6.70 -16.93
CA LYS A 114 5.08 6.31 -17.67
C LYS A 114 4.80 6.33 -19.18
N GLY A 115 5.85 6.51 -19.99
CA GLY A 115 5.73 6.65 -21.45
C GLY A 115 4.95 5.55 -22.16
N ASN A 116 5.08 4.29 -21.72
CA ASN A 116 4.33 3.16 -22.28
C ASN A 116 2.82 3.27 -22.04
N ASP A 117 2.40 3.87 -20.92
CA ASP A 117 0.98 4.07 -20.59
C ASP A 117 0.42 5.33 -21.27
N LEU A 118 1.27 6.35 -21.51
CA LEU A 118 0.90 7.54 -22.29
C LEU A 118 0.58 7.22 -23.75
N ALA A 119 1.13 6.14 -24.32
CA ALA A 119 0.82 5.71 -25.68
C ALA A 119 -0.67 5.36 -25.89
N THR A 120 -1.43 5.13 -24.81
CA THR A 120 -2.87 4.90 -24.85
C THR A 120 -3.70 6.19 -24.85
N ASP A 121 -3.08 7.34 -24.63
CA ASP A 121 -3.71 8.65 -24.69
C ASP A 121 -3.70 9.20 -26.12
N ASN A 122 -4.77 8.90 -26.86
CA ASN A 122 -4.94 9.32 -28.25
C ASN A 122 -4.94 10.85 -28.46
N ASN A 123 -5.08 11.66 -27.40
CA ASN A 123 -5.21 13.12 -27.50
C ASN A 123 -4.05 13.88 -26.84
N GLY A 124 -3.04 13.18 -26.27
CA GLY A 124 -1.88 13.80 -25.61
C GLY A 124 -2.19 14.68 -24.40
N ARG A 125 -3.38 14.55 -23.79
CA ARG A 125 -3.84 15.36 -22.66
C ARG A 125 -3.20 14.96 -21.33
N LEU A 126 -2.76 13.73 -21.20
CA LEU A 126 -2.18 13.14 -20.00
C LEU A 126 -0.66 13.34 -19.93
N GLU A 127 -0.03 13.73 -21.04
CA GLU A 127 1.41 14.01 -21.07
C GLU A 127 1.76 15.17 -20.13
N GLY A 128 2.66 14.92 -19.18
CA GLY A 128 3.08 15.90 -18.18
C GLY A 128 2.03 16.21 -17.09
N SER A 129 0.83 15.62 -17.16
CA SER A 129 -0.20 15.79 -16.13
C SER A 129 0.20 15.13 -14.82
N LEU A 130 -0.09 15.80 -13.71
CA LEU A 130 0.16 15.31 -12.36
C LEU A 130 -1.13 14.79 -11.74
N ALA A 131 -1.04 13.69 -11.00
CA ALA A 131 -2.10 13.18 -10.15
C ALA A 131 -1.58 12.96 -8.72
N GLU A 132 -2.48 13.03 -7.75
CA GLU A 132 -2.18 12.70 -6.36
C GLU A 132 -2.77 11.34 -6.01
N ILE A 133 -1.94 10.41 -5.55
CA ILE A 133 -2.37 9.14 -4.97
C ILE A 133 -2.15 9.21 -3.46
N GLN A 134 -3.23 9.13 -2.70
CA GLN A 134 -3.19 9.12 -1.25
C GLN A 134 -3.36 7.69 -0.74
N VAL A 135 -2.47 7.23 0.13
CA VAL A 135 -2.55 5.90 0.74
C VAL A 135 -2.71 6.07 2.25
N LYS A 136 -3.75 5.46 2.81
CA LYS A 136 -4.05 5.49 4.24
C LYS A 136 -4.89 4.28 4.64
N SER A 137 -5.00 3.98 5.93
CA SER A 137 -5.91 2.92 6.36
C SER A 137 -7.37 3.29 6.08
N LEU A 138 -8.23 2.29 5.95
CA LEU A 138 -9.67 2.50 5.77
C LEU A 138 -10.28 3.32 6.92
N ILE A 139 -9.82 3.09 8.15
CA ILE A 139 -10.34 3.78 9.33
C ILE A 139 -9.88 5.23 9.36
N MET A 140 -8.61 5.51 9.03
CA MET A 140 -8.08 6.86 8.91
C MET A 140 -8.74 7.64 7.77
N TRP A 141 -9.02 6.96 6.64
CA TRP A 141 -9.80 7.55 5.55
C TRP A 141 -11.21 7.94 5.99
N ALA A 142 -11.93 7.04 6.66
CA ALA A 142 -13.27 7.31 7.16
C ALA A 142 -13.28 8.48 8.14
N TRP A 143 -12.33 8.51 9.08
CA TRP A 143 -12.19 9.63 10.01
C TRP A 143 -11.88 10.95 9.32
N GLN A 144 -10.97 10.95 8.34
CA GLN A 144 -10.69 12.16 7.57
C GLN A 144 -11.93 12.65 6.83
N LYS A 145 -12.77 11.76 6.30
CA LYS A 145 -14.03 12.14 5.63
C LYS A 145 -14.98 12.81 6.60
N VAL A 146 -15.23 12.20 7.76
CA VAL A 146 -16.08 12.78 8.82
C VAL A 146 -15.52 14.12 9.29
N HIS A 147 -14.20 14.22 9.54
CA HIS A 147 -13.55 15.46 9.93
C HIS A 147 -13.72 16.56 8.87
N HIS A 148 -13.59 16.22 7.58
CA HIS A 148 -13.78 17.20 6.51
C HIS A 148 -15.23 17.67 6.39
N GLU A 149 -16.20 16.77 6.56
CA GLU A 149 -17.62 17.11 6.52
C GLU A 149 -18.01 17.98 7.72
N LEU A 150 -17.59 17.60 8.92
CA LEU A 150 -17.91 18.32 10.15
C LEU A 150 -17.28 19.72 10.17
N VAL A 151 -15.97 19.82 9.87
CA VAL A 151 -15.23 21.06 10.11
C VAL A 151 -15.17 21.97 8.87
N TYR A 152 -15.03 21.42 7.66
CA TYR A 152 -14.75 22.23 6.47
C TYR A 152 -15.97 22.48 5.57
N LYS A 153 -17.02 21.65 5.67
CA LYS A 153 -18.24 21.78 4.87
C LYS A 153 -19.45 21.21 5.63
N PRO A 154 -19.92 21.88 6.70
CA PRO A 154 -21.15 21.45 7.36
C PRO A 154 -22.31 21.59 6.38
N GLY A 155 -22.66 20.51 5.70
CA GLY A 155 -23.78 20.47 4.74
C GLY A 155 -25.13 20.74 5.42
N THR A 156 -25.15 20.73 6.75
CA THR A 156 -26.32 20.93 7.61
C THR A 156 -26.51 22.38 8.09
N GLY A 157 -25.55 23.28 7.81
CA GLY A 157 -25.58 24.65 8.36
C GLY A 157 -25.23 24.75 9.85
N ILE A 158 -24.90 23.63 10.50
CA ILE A 158 -24.42 23.58 11.89
C ILE A 158 -22.90 23.78 11.87
N GLN A 159 -22.41 24.86 12.46
CA GLN A 159 -20.98 25.12 12.55
C GLN A 159 -20.38 24.29 13.69
N ALA A 160 -19.32 23.54 13.40
CA ALA A 160 -18.58 22.80 14.42
C ALA A 160 -18.05 23.75 15.50
N ASP A 161 -18.06 23.30 16.76
CA ASP A 161 -17.53 24.04 17.90
C ASP A 161 -16.27 23.39 18.50
N GLN A 162 -15.82 23.91 19.65
CA GLN A 162 -14.63 23.39 20.32
C GLN A 162 -14.81 21.97 20.86
N ASP A 163 -16.02 21.59 21.24
CA ASP A 163 -16.29 20.26 21.76
C ASP A 163 -16.29 19.24 20.62
N ASP A 164 -16.81 19.60 19.45
CA ASP A 164 -16.67 18.82 18.22
C ASP A 164 -15.19 18.57 17.87
N GLU A 165 -14.34 19.59 17.91
CA GLU A 165 -12.89 19.44 17.68
C GLU A 165 -12.22 18.54 18.72
N ARG A 166 -12.59 18.66 20.01
CA ARG A 166 -12.06 17.77 21.07
C ARG A 166 -12.48 16.33 20.85
N LEU A 167 -13.71 16.08 20.41
CA LEU A 167 -14.21 14.74 20.07
C LEU A 167 -13.51 14.19 18.82
N MET A 168 -13.24 15.03 17.82
CA MET A 168 -12.47 14.63 16.64
C MET A 168 -11.02 14.28 16.99
N ASP A 169 -10.39 15.04 17.88
CA ASP A 169 -9.06 14.74 18.38
C ASP A 169 -9.04 13.44 19.22
N LEU A 170 -9.99 13.26 20.15
CA LEU A 170 -10.12 12.03 20.93
C LEU A 170 -10.33 10.80 20.03
N SER A 171 -11.21 10.90 19.03
CA SER A 171 -11.45 9.81 18.09
C SER A 171 -10.22 9.49 17.24
N ASN A 172 -9.39 10.48 16.92
CA ASN A 172 -8.10 10.24 16.26
C ASN A 172 -7.19 9.33 17.11
N GLY A 173 -7.11 9.59 18.42
CA GLY A 173 -6.36 8.73 19.35
C GLY A 173 -6.86 7.28 19.38
N VAL A 174 -8.18 7.09 19.40
CA VAL A 174 -8.81 5.75 19.34
C VAL A 174 -8.45 5.04 18.04
N ILE A 175 -8.49 5.75 16.92
CA ILE A 175 -8.17 5.19 15.60
C ILE A 175 -6.71 4.79 15.52
N MET A 176 -5.79 5.63 16.00
CA MET A 176 -4.37 5.32 16.04
C MET A 176 -4.09 4.07 16.89
N ALA A 177 -4.72 3.96 18.06
CA ALA A 177 -4.61 2.76 18.90
C ALA A 177 -5.15 1.51 18.17
N GLY A 178 -6.29 1.64 17.48
CA GLY A 178 -6.87 0.59 16.66
C GLY A 178 -5.95 0.15 15.52
N GLU A 179 -5.32 1.09 14.81
CA GLU A 179 -4.36 0.79 13.75
C GLU A 179 -3.14 0.03 14.27
N ILE A 180 -2.57 0.44 15.42
CA ILE A 180 -1.45 -0.26 16.06
C ILE A 180 -1.85 -1.70 16.39
N ALA A 181 -3.04 -1.90 16.97
CA ALA A 181 -3.56 -3.23 17.28
C ALA A 181 -3.73 -4.09 16.01
N LEU A 182 -4.30 -3.53 14.94
CA LEU A 182 -4.47 -4.22 13.66
C LEU A 182 -3.12 -4.61 13.04
N LYS A 183 -2.12 -3.71 13.08
CA LYS A 183 -0.75 -4.01 12.63
C LYS A 183 -0.19 -5.21 13.38
N GLN A 184 -0.31 -5.22 14.72
CA GLN A 184 0.21 -6.31 15.54
C GLN A 184 -0.54 -7.63 15.32
N ILE A 185 -1.87 -7.58 15.14
CA ILE A 185 -2.68 -8.75 14.80
C ILE A 185 -2.21 -9.35 13.48
N GLN A 186 -2.00 -8.54 12.45
CA GLN A 186 -1.52 -9.02 11.16
C GLN A 186 -0.12 -9.65 11.25
N ILE A 187 0.81 -9.02 11.99
CA ILE A 187 2.14 -9.58 12.28
C ILE A 187 1.99 -10.97 12.94
N ASN A 188 1.13 -11.08 13.95
CA ASN A 188 0.90 -12.33 14.67
C ASN A 188 0.25 -13.41 13.78
N ILE A 189 -0.69 -13.04 12.91
CA ILE A 189 -1.29 -13.95 11.92
C ILE A 189 -0.22 -14.45 10.94
N ASN A 190 0.63 -13.56 10.44
CA ASN A 190 1.70 -13.91 9.51
C ASN A 190 2.72 -14.86 10.16
N LYS A 191 3.13 -14.59 11.41
CA LYS A 191 3.97 -15.51 12.20
C LYS A 191 3.33 -16.90 12.31
N LYS A 192 2.05 -16.96 12.69
CA LYS A 192 1.31 -18.23 12.80
C LYS A 192 1.19 -18.98 11.47
N ARG A 193 1.14 -18.27 10.33
CA ARG A 193 1.13 -18.90 8.99
C ARG A 193 2.47 -19.50 8.61
N GLN A 194 3.56 -18.98 9.16
CA GLN A 194 4.93 -19.46 8.91
C GLN A 194 5.35 -20.58 9.88
N GLU A 195 4.48 -20.98 10.82
CA GLU A 195 4.76 -22.07 11.75
C GLU A 195 5.12 -23.37 10.98
N PRO A 196 6.31 -23.97 11.23
CA PRO A 196 6.82 -25.07 10.42
C PRO A 196 5.91 -26.29 10.28
N GLN A 197 5.09 -26.53 11.30
CA GLN A 197 4.21 -27.69 11.40
C GLN A 197 2.78 -27.41 10.97
N ARG A 198 2.43 -26.15 10.68
CA ARG A 198 1.07 -25.78 10.32
C ARG A 198 0.81 -26.10 8.86
N GLU A 199 -0.21 -26.91 8.60
CA GLU A 199 -0.60 -27.23 7.23
C GLU A 199 -1.12 -26.01 6.47
N PHE A 200 -0.75 -25.90 5.20
CA PHE A 200 -1.35 -24.94 4.28
C PHE A 200 -2.83 -25.28 4.08
N LYS A 201 -3.71 -24.33 4.40
CA LYS A 201 -5.17 -24.53 4.30
C LYS A 201 -5.66 -24.67 2.86
N ASN A 202 -4.97 -24.07 1.90
CA ASN A 202 -5.33 -24.06 0.48
C ASN A 202 -4.11 -23.71 -0.37
N SER A 203 -4.26 -23.84 -1.70
CA SER A 203 -3.22 -23.52 -2.67
C SER A 203 -2.74 -22.07 -2.56
N TYR A 204 -3.62 -21.12 -2.26
CA TYR A 204 -3.25 -19.72 -2.07
C TYR A 204 -2.28 -19.52 -0.90
N ALA A 205 -2.54 -20.12 0.26
CA ALA A 205 -1.66 -20.02 1.43
C ALA A 205 -0.27 -20.62 1.16
N MET A 206 -0.22 -21.72 0.41
CA MET A 206 1.03 -22.34 -0.03
C MET A 206 1.80 -21.42 -1.00
N VAL A 207 1.12 -20.89 -2.03
CA VAL A 207 1.74 -20.00 -3.02
C VAL A 207 2.22 -18.70 -2.38
N ASP A 208 1.47 -18.13 -1.45
CA ASP A 208 1.86 -16.94 -0.68
C ASP A 208 3.16 -17.19 0.10
N TYR A 209 3.26 -18.35 0.77
CA TYR A 209 4.47 -18.77 1.47
C TYR A 209 5.67 -18.94 0.54
N ILE A 210 5.49 -19.72 -0.55
CA ILE A 210 6.53 -19.95 -1.56
C ILE A 210 7.00 -18.62 -2.16
N SER A 211 6.06 -17.75 -2.50
CA SER A 211 6.36 -16.47 -3.16
C SER A 211 7.17 -15.56 -2.25
N THR A 212 6.75 -15.45 -0.99
CA THR A 212 7.39 -14.58 0.02
C THR A 212 8.78 -15.09 0.39
N LYS A 213 8.93 -16.39 0.66
CA LYS A 213 10.19 -16.94 1.19
C LYS A 213 11.20 -17.31 0.10
N TRP A 214 10.72 -17.94 -0.97
CA TRP A 214 11.59 -18.61 -1.95
C TRP A 214 11.65 -17.87 -3.29
N ILE A 215 10.56 -17.23 -3.75
CA ILE A 215 10.57 -16.54 -5.06
C ILE A 215 11.28 -15.18 -4.98
N GLN A 216 11.08 -14.43 -3.91
CA GLN A 216 11.80 -13.17 -3.69
C GLN A 216 13.29 -13.38 -3.39
N ASN A 217 13.72 -14.63 -3.16
CA ASN A 217 15.11 -15.01 -2.97
C ASN A 217 15.74 -15.50 -4.29
N ASP A 218 17.01 -15.17 -4.54
CA ASP A 218 17.68 -15.52 -5.81
C ASP A 218 18.03 -17.02 -5.89
N ALA A 219 18.18 -17.69 -4.74
CA ALA A 219 18.45 -19.12 -4.65
C ALA A 219 17.14 -19.95 -4.64
N LYS A 220 16.61 -20.27 -5.83
CA LYS A 220 15.38 -21.08 -5.96
C LYS A 220 15.45 -22.14 -7.07
N PRO A 221 14.83 -23.32 -6.87
CA PRO A 221 14.73 -24.32 -7.91
C PRO A 221 13.93 -23.89 -9.14
N LYS A 222 14.36 -24.33 -10.33
CA LYS A 222 13.65 -24.04 -11.60
C LYS A 222 12.21 -24.53 -11.61
N TRP A 223 11.92 -25.67 -10.96
CA TRP A 223 10.57 -26.23 -10.92
C TRP A 223 9.61 -25.33 -10.14
N LEU A 224 10.07 -24.70 -9.07
CA LEU A 224 9.24 -23.86 -8.20
C LEU A 224 8.63 -22.67 -8.97
N ARG A 225 9.39 -22.09 -9.89
CA ARG A 225 8.92 -20.98 -10.74
C ARG A 225 7.75 -21.41 -11.63
N ARG A 226 7.76 -22.62 -12.19
CA ARG A 226 6.71 -23.12 -13.09
C ARG A 226 5.36 -23.24 -12.38
N TYR A 227 5.37 -23.68 -11.13
CA TYR A 227 4.14 -23.95 -10.40
C TYR A 227 3.46 -22.71 -9.82
N CYS A 228 4.11 -21.55 -9.85
CA CYS A 228 3.52 -20.28 -9.44
C CYS A 228 2.86 -19.51 -10.60
N LEU A 229 2.99 -19.97 -11.85
CA LEU A 229 2.55 -19.22 -13.04
C LEU A 229 1.07 -19.31 -13.37
N SER A 230 0.38 -20.38 -12.95
CA SER A 230 -1.04 -20.55 -13.26
C SER A 230 -1.80 -21.24 -12.13
N TRP A 231 -3.09 -20.93 -12.02
CA TRP A 231 -3.97 -21.51 -11.01
C TRP A 231 -4.00 -23.04 -11.08
N LEU A 232 -4.00 -23.61 -12.29
CA LEU A 232 -3.95 -25.05 -12.48
C LEU A 232 -2.67 -25.66 -11.89
N TYR A 233 -1.51 -25.07 -12.16
CA TYR A 233 -0.26 -25.57 -11.61
C TYR A 233 -0.17 -25.40 -10.09
N GLN A 234 -0.68 -24.29 -9.57
CA GLN A 234 -0.76 -24.04 -8.12
C GLN A 234 -1.62 -25.11 -7.43
N HIS A 235 -2.75 -25.48 -8.03
CA HIS A 235 -3.62 -26.53 -7.51
C HIS A 235 -2.95 -27.92 -7.57
N ILE A 236 -2.34 -28.28 -8.70
CA ILE A 236 -1.63 -29.56 -8.85
C ILE A 236 -0.50 -29.69 -7.81
N LEU A 237 0.31 -28.63 -7.64
CA LEU A 237 1.38 -28.63 -6.65
C LEU A 237 0.81 -28.80 -5.24
N PHE A 238 -0.23 -28.04 -4.89
CA PHE A 238 -0.86 -28.12 -3.58
C PHE A 238 -1.37 -29.52 -3.26
N THR A 239 -2.15 -30.13 -4.17
CA THR A 239 -2.69 -31.48 -3.99
C THR A 239 -1.57 -32.51 -3.91
N SER A 240 -0.51 -32.37 -4.72
CA SER A 240 0.65 -33.26 -4.67
C SER A 240 1.37 -33.17 -3.31
N LEU A 241 1.61 -31.95 -2.80
CA LEU A 241 2.24 -31.77 -1.50
C LEU A 241 1.38 -32.29 -0.36
N GLN A 242 0.05 -32.21 -0.45
CA GLN A 242 -0.84 -32.85 0.52
C GLN A 242 -0.72 -34.36 0.50
N GLU A 243 -0.81 -34.98 -0.69
CA GLU A 243 -0.72 -36.43 -0.86
C GLU A 243 0.61 -37.00 -0.34
N PHE A 244 1.72 -36.34 -0.67
CA PHE A 244 3.05 -36.73 -0.21
C PHE A 244 3.41 -36.21 1.20
N LYS A 245 2.47 -35.58 1.91
CA LYS A 245 2.65 -35.04 3.27
C LYS A 245 3.76 -33.98 3.39
N TYR A 246 3.97 -33.16 2.36
CA TYR A 246 4.87 -31.99 2.36
C TYR A 246 4.11 -30.65 2.45
N ASN A 247 2.83 -30.67 2.80
CA ASN A 247 1.95 -29.49 2.86
C ASN A 247 2.14 -28.61 4.11
N THR A 248 3.33 -28.57 4.70
CA THR A 248 3.68 -27.64 5.78
C THR A 248 4.92 -26.81 5.39
N PRO A 249 5.08 -25.58 5.92
CA PRO A 249 6.26 -24.76 5.68
C PRO A 249 7.57 -25.51 5.90
N GLY A 250 7.75 -26.17 7.05
CA GLY A 250 9.01 -26.84 7.37
C GLY A 250 9.32 -28.03 6.48
N ARG A 251 8.30 -28.80 6.05
CA ARG A 251 8.53 -29.93 5.13
C ARG A 251 8.82 -29.46 3.72
N LEU A 252 8.11 -28.43 3.26
CA LEU A 252 8.35 -27.82 1.96
C LEU A 252 9.73 -27.17 1.89
N ASP A 253 10.15 -26.48 2.94
CA ASP A 253 11.51 -25.92 3.05
C ASP A 253 12.57 -27.00 2.92
N ASN A 254 12.46 -28.07 3.73
CA ASN A 254 13.37 -29.21 3.66
C ASN A 254 13.42 -29.83 2.25
N LEU A 255 12.28 -29.91 1.55
CA LEU A 255 12.23 -30.42 0.19
C LEU A 255 13.00 -29.52 -0.80
N ILE A 256 12.80 -28.21 -0.69
CA ILE A 256 13.46 -27.21 -1.56
C ILE A 256 14.97 -27.17 -1.28
N GLU A 257 15.38 -27.14 -0.02
CA GLU A 257 16.79 -27.12 0.38
C GLU A 257 17.54 -28.39 -0.06
N ARG A 258 16.91 -29.56 0.02
CA ARG A 258 17.48 -30.81 -0.50
C ARG A 258 17.70 -30.78 -2.01
N ASP A 259 16.80 -30.16 -2.76
CA ASP A 259 16.97 -30.02 -4.21
C ASP A 259 18.08 -29.00 -4.56
N LEU A 260 18.16 -27.88 -3.84
CA LEU A 260 19.23 -26.90 -4.01
C LEU A 260 20.62 -27.51 -3.73
N THR A 261 20.75 -28.25 -2.63
CA THR A 261 21.99 -28.93 -2.27
C THR A 261 22.34 -30.05 -3.26
N ALA A 262 21.36 -30.86 -3.69
CA ALA A 262 21.60 -31.91 -4.70
C ALA A 262 22.03 -31.34 -6.05
N ASN A 263 21.48 -30.20 -6.48
CA ASN A 263 21.88 -29.54 -7.72
C ASN A 263 23.27 -28.90 -7.61
N ALA A 264 23.62 -28.30 -6.47
CA ALA A 264 24.98 -27.84 -6.21
C ALA A 264 25.99 -28.99 -6.31
N SER A 265 25.69 -30.15 -5.72
CA SER A 265 26.54 -31.35 -5.81
C SER A 265 26.70 -31.89 -7.24
N ARG A 266 25.69 -31.71 -8.11
CA ARG A 266 25.73 -32.10 -9.53
C ARG A 266 26.51 -31.11 -10.40
N GLU A 267 26.59 -29.83 -10.02
CA GLU A 267 27.49 -28.88 -10.70
C GLU A 267 28.96 -29.16 -10.37
N PHE A 268 29.25 -29.80 -9.23
CA PHE A 268 30.58 -30.33 -8.89
C PHE A 268 30.80 -31.81 -9.28
N GLY A 269 29.80 -32.48 -9.86
CA GLY A 269 29.84 -33.92 -10.17
C GLY A 269 29.10 -34.24 -11.48
N THR A 270 29.87 -34.55 -12.51
CA THR A 270 29.43 -34.92 -13.87
C THR A 270 28.14 -35.76 -13.95
N GLY A 271 27.16 -35.31 -14.74
CA GLY A 271 26.26 -36.18 -15.52
C GLY A 271 24.83 -36.43 -14.98
N PHE A 272 23.83 -35.98 -15.77
CA PHE A 272 22.44 -36.45 -15.94
C PHE A 272 21.63 -37.00 -14.73
N GLY A 273 20.42 -36.45 -14.52
CA GLY A 273 19.37 -37.17 -13.76
C GLY A 273 18.03 -36.45 -13.61
N TRP A 274 17.04 -36.91 -14.38
CA TRP A 274 15.61 -36.61 -14.23
C TRP A 274 15.11 -37.02 -12.83
N PHE A 275 14.30 -36.17 -12.17
CA PHE A 275 13.59 -36.56 -10.96
C PHE A 275 12.17 -37.04 -11.30
N VAL A 276 11.97 -38.35 -11.20
CA VAL A 276 10.67 -38.99 -10.93
C VAL A 276 10.61 -39.20 -9.42
N ILE A 277 9.60 -38.64 -8.76
CA ILE A 277 9.32 -38.87 -7.34
C ILE A 277 8.99 -40.36 -7.20
N ARG A 278 9.92 -41.16 -6.64
CA ARG A 278 9.62 -42.52 -6.20
C ARG A 278 8.94 -42.46 -4.84
N SER A 279 7.71 -42.96 -4.77
CA SER A 279 7.06 -43.32 -3.52
C SER A 279 7.80 -44.51 -2.91
N ASN A 280 8.30 -44.37 -1.68
CA ASN A 280 8.58 -45.54 -0.85
C ASN A 280 7.40 -45.68 0.12
N GLY A 281 6.79 -46.86 0.09
CA GLY A 281 5.80 -47.30 1.09
C GLY A 281 6.42 -47.59 2.45
#